data_AF-A0A7Y1V8L2-F1
#
_entry.id   AF-A0A7Y1V8L2-F1
#
_cell.length_a   1.000
_cell.length_b   1.000
_cell.length_c   1.000
_cell.angle_alpha   90.00
_cell.angle_beta   90.00
_cell.angle_gamma   90.00
#
_symmetry.space_group_name_H-M   'P 1'
#
loop_
_entity.id
_entity.type
_entity.pdbx_description
1 polymer ?
#
loop_
_entity_poly.entity_id
_entity_poly.type
_entity_poly.pdbx_seq_one_letter_code
_entity_poly.pdbx_strand_id
1 'polypeptide(L)'
;MKRRDFIKVSSASGVAGMVGPEYLPLASGSVGEEDGFDLHPFIKEHPEAVFINRTRVKKITNDKTIYKAANKLAGEMFVKSSSEKGFSNSTKVTCKPNWTCNGGPEMDPEEKLGITTDIHFVEGFLKGVQTLGPQQFYLRECACPQNWEANGWTAMAKRNGFDFRDLTSKDYWNLSEDDLIFRDVPDGVVFNKVAFMAPMTAPDTFLINIAKFKAHMMGITGAVKNLQGITARKFHQYCGGVFDIFKSYDKRYHQFFHADYMEKIKSLHERHVAEGLPRWNAIPIGSSFGGGVFMEQWVQRMLDSYSVTPTGINMIEGVYSLDGNGFGSGPHKGRGKTYKSNQVIFGKDAFRVDIIAHWLAGHEPGNFGLFHIGIERGLSDVLNPSDIPLYLWEDGKAKKIKLDTLKRTPLLTNYLTLGDEVTHEDKYHLCDEPFDYSAWKGLGNVNPVERPSIRALGTNARDNVVMEVAVPEEGNVYMDILNKKGELVWRMEAPDLEPGKHEMVWDGFSQPGIYNVYVKGMNWDATREMVIYS
;
A
#
# COMPACT_ATOMS: atom_id res chain seq x y z
N MET A 1 28.62 -21.85 26.19
CA MET A 1 29.72 -22.04 25.22
C MET A 1 30.26 -20.66 24.88
N LYS A 2 31.58 -20.40 24.96
CA LYS A 2 32.11 -19.05 24.73
C LYS A 2 32.22 -18.78 23.22
N ARG A 3 31.98 -17.53 22.79
CA ARG A 3 31.92 -17.05 21.39
C ARG A 3 33.08 -17.54 20.48
N ARG A 4 34.29 -17.67 21.04
CA ARG A 4 35.49 -18.13 20.30
C ARG A 4 35.47 -19.63 19.97
N ASP A 5 34.72 -20.42 20.72
CA ASP A 5 34.64 -21.88 20.51
C ASP A 5 33.64 -22.20 19.39
N PHE A 6 32.59 -21.40 19.20
CA PHE A 6 31.59 -21.60 18.15
C PHE A 6 32.09 -21.20 16.75
N ILE A 7 32.85 -20.10 16.64
CA ILE A 7 33.49 -19.67 15.37
C ILE A 7 34.50 -20.71 14.87
N LYS A 8 35.17 -21.43 15.78
CA LYS A 8 36.08 -22.54 15.42
C LYS A 8 35.33 -23.79 14.93
N VAL A 9 34.11 -24.02 15.41
CA VAL A 9 33.28 -25.13 14.92
C VAL A 9 32.69 -24.79 13.55
N SER A 10 32.21 -23.56 13.33
CA SER A 10 31.67 -23.16 12.01
C SER A 10 32.74 -23.06 10.90
N SER A 11 33.98 -22.72 11.25
CA SER A 11 35.10 -22.73 10.29
C SER A 11 35.65 -24.14 10.01
N ALA A 12 35.50 -25.09 10.94
CA ALA A 12 35.87 -26.49 10.72
C ALA A 12 34.85 -27.26 9.87
N SER A 13 33.57 -26.89 9.92
CA SER A 13 32.52 -27.49 9.08
C SER A 13 32.58 -27.11 7.59
N GLY A 14 33.42 -26.14 7.22
CA GLY A 14 33.55 -25.65 5.83
C GLY A 14 34.45 -26.48 4.91
N VAL A 15 35.11 -27.55 5.39
CA VAL A 15 36.10 -28.30 4.58
C VAL A 15 35.86 -29.82 4.51
N ALA A 16 34.86 -30.37 5.20
CA ALA A 16 34.54 -31.80 5.08
C ALA A 16 33.16 -31.99 4.42
N GLY A 17 33.16 -32.44 3.17
CA GLY A 17 31.96 -32.61 2.36
C GLY A 17 30.94 -33.57 2.99
N MET A 18 29.68 -33.14 3.05
CA MET A 18 28.51 -33.99 3.04
C MET A 18 27.40 -33.31 2.23
N VAL A 19 26.81 -34.08 1.32
CA VAL A 19 25.62 -33.75 0.54
C VAL A 19 24.42 -33.84 1.50
N GLY A 20 23.82 -32.71 1.86
CA GLY A 20 22.69 -32.55 2.78
C GLY A 20 22.08 -31.14 2.69
N PRO A 21 20.83 -30.94 3.13
CA PRO A 21 20.02 -29.77 2.75
C PRO A 21 20.67 -28.46 3.22
N GLU A 22 20.66 -27.48 2.33
CA GLU A 22 21.32 -26.18 2.46
C GLU A 22 21.10 -25.53 3.83
N TYR A 23 22.20 -25.35 4.56
CA TYR A 23 22.26 -24.56 5.78
C TYR A 23 22.00 -23.09 5.44
N LEU A 24 20.80 -22.59 5.75
CA LEU A 24 20.52 -21.16 5.75
C LEU A 24 20.68 -20.64 7.18
N PRO A 25 21.80 -19.97 7.52
CA PRO A 25 21.88 -19.27 8.80
C PRO A 25 20.80 -18.18 8.83
N LEU A 26 19.93 -18.15 9.85
CA LEU A 26 19.25 -16.88 10.13
C LEU A 26 20.37 -15.97 10.60
N ALA A 27 20.84 -15.06 9.76
CA ALA A 27 21.56 -13.91 10.27
C ALA A 27 20.53 -12.92 10.85
N SER A 28 19.92 -13.24 11.99
CA SER A 28 19.54 -12.18 12.93
C SER A 28 20.81 -11.45 13.36
N GLY A 29 20.68 -10.14 13.60
CA GLY A 29 21.73 -9.14 13.79
C GLY A 29 23.14 -9.69 13.92
N SER A 30 24.00 -9.40 12.94
CA SER A 30 25.37 -9.12 13.35
C SER A 30 25.28 -8.08 14.47
N VAL A 31 26.12 -8.18 15.49
CA VAL A 31 26.45 -7.04 16.35
C VAL A 31 27.21 -5.99 15.51
N GLY A 32 26.62 -5.58 14.39
CA GLY A 32 26.79 -4.28 13.79
C GLY A 32 25.78 -3.36 14.46
N GLU A 33 26.04 -2.06 14.43
CA GLU A 33 25.11 -1.08 15.00
C GLU A 33 23.72 -1.27 14.36
N GLU A 34 22.66 -1.23 15.17
CA GLU A 34 21.27 -1.10 14.69
C GLU A 34 21.08 0.29 14.08
N ASP A 35 21.77 0.54 12.97
CA ASP A 35 21.88 1.81 12.29
C ASP A 35 20.83 1.98 11.18
N GLY A 36 19.83 1.09 11.16
CA GLY A 36 18.78 1.07 10.15
C GLY A 36 17.41 0.59 10.63
N PHE A 37 16.48 0.54 9.68
CA PHE A 37 15.11 0.08 9.86
C PHE A 37 14.63 -0.72 8.64
N ASP A 38 13.58 -1.51 8.81
CA ASP A 38 12.94 -2.24 7.71
C ASP A 38 11.46 -2.49 8.02
N LEU A 39 10.74 -3.07 7.07
CA LEU A 39 9.40 -3.62 7.30
C LEU A 39 9.49 -4.93 8.10
N HIS A 40 8.40 -5.25 8.79
CA HIS A 40 8.19 -6.55 9.43
C HIS A 40 8.52 -7.67 8.44
N PRO A 41 9.29 -8.72 8.83
CA PRO A 41 9.79 -9.72 7.89
C PRO A 41 8.70 -10.35 7.03
N PHE A 42 7.55 -10.67 7.62
CA PHE A 42 6.41 -11.22 6.87
C PHE A 42 5.82 -10.22 5.86
N ILE A 43 5.71 -8.92 6.19
CA ILE A 43 5.26 -7.89 5.22
C ILE A 43 6.30 -7.75 4.10
N LYS A 44 7.59 -7.75 4.43
CA LYS A 44 8.69 -7.60 3.47
C LYS A 44 8.70 -8.71 2.43
N GLU A 45 8.52 -9.95 2.88
CA GLU A 45 8.61 -11.18 2.09
C GLU A 45 7.34 -11.52 1.30
N HIS A 46 6.22 -10.84 1.59
CA HIS A 46 4.94 -11.02 0.91
C HIS A 46 4.46 -9.76 0.19
N PRO A 47 5.16 -9.28 -0.85
CA PRO A 47 4.69 -8.14 -1.66
C PRO A 47 3.33 -8.39 -2.33
N GLU A 48 2.97 -9.66 -2.55
CA GLU A 48 1.69 -10.09 -3.11
C GLU A 48 0.50 -9.97 -2.15
N ALA A 49 0.75 -9.79 -0.85
CA ALA A 49 -0.27 -9.85 0.18
C ALA A 49 -0.84 -8.47 0.54
N VAL A 50 -2.09 -8.48 1.00
CA VAL A 50 -2.76 -7.32 1.60
C VAL A 50 -3.14 -7.64 3.04
N PHE A 51 -2.90 -6.67 3.91
CA PHE A 51 -3.11 -6.76 5.34
C PHE A 51 -4.22 -5.81 5.78
N ILE A 52 -5.05 -6.27 6.71
CA ILE A 52 -6.16 -5.52 7.28
C ILE A 52 -5.91 -5.35 8.78
N ASN A 53 -5.67 -4.13 9.24
CA ASN A 53 -5.65 -3.82 10.66
C ASN A 53 -6.98 -3.20 11.10
N ARG A 54 -7.50 -3.63 12.26
CA ARG A 54 -8.69 -3.03 12.88
C ARG A 54 -8.27 -2.03 13.95
N THR A 55 -8.56 -0.76 13.75
CA THR A 55 -8.11 0.32 14.65
C THR A 55 -8.85 0.34 15.98
N ARG A 56 -10.05 -0.25 16.05
CA ARG A 56 -10.92 -0.33 17.24
C ARG A 56 -11.25 1.04 17.86
N VAL A 57 -11.18 2.11 17.07
CA VAL A 57 -11.54 3.47 17.52
C VAL A 57 -13.05 3.55 17.78
N LYS A 58 -13.44 4.02 18.96
CA LYS A 58 -14.86 4.07 19.36
C LYS A 58 -15.61 5.25 18.74
N LYS A 59 -14.97 6.43 18.74
CA LYS A 59 -15.49 7.71 18.25
C LYS A 59 -14.50 8.32 17.26
N ILE A 60 -14.98 8.79 16.12
CA ILE A 60 -14.16 9.37 15.05
C ILE A 60 -13.47 10.69 15.46
N THR A 61 -13.98 11.34 16.50
CA THR A 61 -13.45 12.58 17.10
C THR A 61 -12.47 12.34 18.24
N ASN A 62 -11.97 11.11 18.43
CA ASN A 62 -11.03 10.78 19.50
C ASN A 62 -9.59 10.73 18.99
N ASP A 63 -9.04 11.92 18.75
CA ASP A 63 -7.69 12.18 18.24
C ASP A 63 -6.62 11.34 18.94
N LYS A 64 -6.66 11.28 20.28
CA LYS A 64 -5.70 10.53 21.10
C LYS A 64 -5.76 9.03 20.82
N THR A 65 -6.94 8.47 20.60
CA THR A 65 -7.10 7.04 20.31
C THR A 65 -6.67 6.73 18.88
N ILE A 66 -6.97 7.62 17.93
CA ILE A 66 -6.53 7.49 16.54
C ILE A 66 -4.99 7.53 16.46
N TYR A 67 -4.37 8.53 17.09
CA TYR A 67 -2.92 8.64 17.21
C TYR A 67 -2.30 7.35 17.77
N LYS A 68 -2.83 6.84 18.88
CA LYS A 68 -2.30 5.63 19.54
C LYS A 68 -2.45 4.39 18.67
N ALA A 69 -3.57 4.24 17.96
CA ALA A 69 -3.78 3.12 17.06
C ALA A 69 -2.78 3.16 15.90
N ALA A 70 -2.56 4.32 15.30
CA ALA A 70 -1.60 4.51 14.21
C ALA A 70 -0.15 4.29 14.68
N ASN A 71 0.19 4.82 15.86
CA ASN A 71 1.51 4.64 16.46
C ASN A 71 1.82 3.18 16.78
N LYS A 72 0.86 2.45 17.37
CA LYS A 72 0.97 1.02 17.61
C LYS A 72 1.16 0.25 16.31
N LEU A 73 0.36 0.55 15.28
CA LEU A 73 0.46 -0.11 13.99
C LEU A 73 1.85 0.12 13.35
N ALA A 74 2.36 1.34 13.36
CA ALA A 74 3.71 1.62 12.86
C ALA A 74 4.80 0.84 13.63
N GLY A 75 4.71 0.79 14.96
CA GLY A 75 5.64 0.01 15.79
C GLY A 75 5.53 -1.51 15.63
N GLU A 76 4.49 -2.00 14.96
CA GLU A 76 4.34 -3.42 14.58
C GLU A 76 4.82 -3.69 13.15
N MET A 77 4.56 -2.75 12.24
CA MET A 77 4.88 -2.88 10.82
C MET A 77 6.35 -2.65 10.49
N PHE A 78 7.08 -1.94 11.34
CA PHE A 78 8.48 -1.62 11.12
C PHE A 78 9.34 -2.19 12.25
N VAL A 79 10.54 -2.62 11.90
CA VAL A 79 11.52 -3.22 12.79
C VAL A 79 12.86 -2.50 12.67
N LYS A 80 13.68 -2.60 13.72
CA LYS A 80 15.08 -2.19 13.61
C LYS A 80 15.84 -3.18 12.72
N SER A 81 16.84 -2.67 12.02
CA SER A 81 17.68 -3.46 11.13
C SER A 81 19.09 -2.88 11.08
N SER A 82 19.99 -3.58 10.43
CA SER A 82 21.27 -3.05 9.98
C SER A 82 21.11 -2.44 8.59
N SER A 83 21.82 -1.35 8.31
CA SER A 83 21.83 -0.67 7.00
C SER A 83 22.27 -1.56 5.82
N GLU A 84 22.98 -2.67 6.08
CA GLU A 84 23.34 -3.67 5.06
C GLU A 84 22.16 -4.55 4.60
N LYS A 85 21.12 -4.71 5.43
CA LYS A 85 20.00 -5.63 5.19
C LYS A 85 18.65 -4.93 4.98
N GLY A 86 18.51 -3.73 5.55
CA GLY A 86 17.34 -2.87 5.44
C GLY A 86 17.72 -1.49 4.92
N PHE A 87 16.97 -0.48 5.36
CA PHE A 87 17.24 0.93 5.06
C PHE A 87 18.12 1.53 6.17
N SER A 88 19.02 2.45 5.81
CA SER A 88 19.78 3.19 6.81
C SER A 88 18.88 4.19 7.54
N ASN A 89 19.21 4.54 8.78
CA ASN A 89 18.54 5.62 9.50
C ASN A 89 18.77 7.01 8.86
N SER A 90 19.71 7.13 7.92
CA SER A 90 19.88 8.30 7.05
C SER A 90 18.89 8.34 5.88
N THR A 91 18.22 7.23 5.55
CA THR A 91 17.24 7.18 4.46
C THR A 91 16.11 8.17 4.71
N LYS A 92 15.74 8.92 3.67
CA LYS A 92 14.69 9.94 3.74
C LYS A 92 13.32 9.27 3.72
N VAL A 93 12.61 9.32 4.83
CA VAL A 93 11.22 8.86 4.88
C VAL A 93 10.34 9.92 4.24
N THR A 94 9.69 9.58 3.15
CA THR A 94 8.73 10.46 2.48
C THR A 94 7.32 10.00 2.79
N CYS A 95 6.40 10.93 2.97
CA CYS A 95 5.01 10.61 3.30
C CYS A 95 4.06 11.36 2.37
N LYS A 96 3.14 10.61 1.78
CA LYS A 96 2.01 11.14 1.02
C LYS A 96 0.69 10.83 1.73
N PRO A 97 0.20 11.70 2.63
CA PRO A 97 -1.16 11.59 3.13
C PRO A 97 -2.17 11.97 2.02
N ASN A 98 -3.45 11.65 2.17
CA ASN A 98 -4.51 12.16 1.30
C ASN A 98 -5.12 13.43 1.89
N TRP A 99 -4.96 14.54 1.20
CA TRP A 99 -5.50 15.81 1.61
C TRP A 99 -5.86 16.58 0.36
N THR A 100 -6.95 17.32 0.50
CA THR A 100 -7.59 18.01 -0.60
C THR A 100 -8.20 19.30 -0.07
N CYS A 101 -8.81 20.09 -0.95
CA CYS A 101 -9.66 21.18 -0.51
C CYS A 101 -10.75 20.63 0.40
N ASN A 102 -10.74 21.07 1.66
CA ASN A 102 -11.84 20.81 2.58
C ASN A 102 -13.10 21.43 1.98
N GLY A 103 -14.22 20.71 2.05
CA GLY A 103 -15.51 21.17 1.53
C GLY A 103 -15.93 22.54 2.08
N GLY A 104 -17.04 23.06 1.58
CA GLY A 104 -17.51 24.42 1.89
C GLY A 104 -17.53 24.76 3.40
N PRO A 105 -17.33 26.05 3.76
CA PRO A 105 -17.28 26.48 5.16
C PRO A 105 -18.51 26.04 5.97
N GLU A 106 -19.67 25.95 5.33
CA GLU A 106 -20.97 25.53 5.88
C GLU A 106 -21.12 24.03 6.20
N MET A 107 -20.16 23.18 5.79
CA MET A 107 -20.23 21.74 6.05
C MET A 107 -19.86 21.41 7.50
N ASP A 108 -20.57 20.44 8.05
CA ASP A 108 -20.40 19.98 9.43
C ASP A 108 -18.95 19.48 9.65
N PRO A 109 -18.29 19.85 10.77
CA PRO A 109 -16.93 19.40 11.05
C PRO A 109 -16.74 17.88 11.03
N GLU A 110 -17.73 17.08 11.44
CA GLU A 110 -17.61 15.62 11.40
C GLU A 110 -17.78 15.04 9.97
N GLU A 111 -18.61 15.67 9.13
CA GLU A 111 -18.70 15.37 7.70
C GLU A 111 -17.39 15.68 6.96
N LYS A 112 -16.65 16.72 7.40
CA LYS A 112 -15.34 17.09 6.83
C LYS A 112 -14.24 16.08 7.12
N LEU A 113 -14.31 15.36 8.24
CA LEU A 113 -13.28 14.39 8.62
C LEU A 113 -13.01 13.41 7.48
N GLY A 114 -14.06 12.82 6.90
CA GLY A 114 -13.97 11.81 5.86
C GLY A 114 -13.30 12.26 4.54
N ILE A 115 -13.08 13.56 4.34
CA ILE A 115 -12.50 14.11 3.10
C ILE A 115 -10.99 13.85 3.01
N THR A 116 -10.28 13.87 4.13
CA THR A 116 -8.81 13.76 4.16
C THR A 116 -8.36 12.64 5.09
N THR A 117 -7.15 12.13 4.91
CA THR A 117 -6.50 11.26 5.89
C THR A 117 -6.42 11.98 7.22
N ASP A 118 -6.78 11.28 8.29
CA ASP A 118 -6.77 11.85 9.63
C ASP A 118 -5.38 12.34 10.04
N ILE A 119 -5.27 13.62 10.44
CA ILE A 119 -3.98 14.23 10.81
C ILE A 119 -3.33 13.55 12.01
N HIS A 120 -4.11 13.07 12.98
CA HIS A 120 -3.62 12.37 14.16
C HIS A 120 -3.21 10.95 13.83
N PHE A 121 -3.84 10.32 12.84
CA PHE A 121 -3.38 9.04 12.30
C PHE A 121 -2.01 9.21 11.65
N VAL A 122 -1.85 10.18 10.73
CA VAL A 122 -0.57 10.44 10.06
C VAL A 122 0.53 10.75 11.08
N GLU A 123 0.24 11.63 12.03
CA GLU A 123 1.19 11.97 13.09
C GLU A 123 1.58 10.75 13.92
N GLY A 124 0.61 9.99 14.42
CA GLY A 124 0.86 8.80 15.23
C GLY A 124 1.69 7.77 14.48
N PHE A 125 1.37 7.51 13.21
CA PHE A 125 2.07 6.56 12.36
C PHE A 125 3.52 6.98 12.13
N LEU A 126 3.76 8.21 11.65
CA LEU A 126 5.12 8.70 11.39
C LEU A 126 5.95 8.80 12.66
N LYS A 127 5.34 9.18 13.80
CA LYS A 127 6.02 9.12 15.09
C LYS A 127 6.40 7.71 15.50
N GLY A 128 5.57 6.70 15.20
CA GLY A 128 5.94 5.31 15.42
C GLY A 128 7.16 4.90 14.60
N VAL A 129 7.20 5.27 13.31
CA VAL A 129 8.37 5.01 12.45
C VAL A 129 9.61 5.75 12.97
N GLN A 130 9.48 7.01 13.38
CA GLN A 130 10.60 7.82 13.90
C GLN A 130 11.25 7.21 15.15
N THR A 131 10.49 6.45 15.98
CA THR A 131 11.06 5.80 17.16
C THR A 131 12.00 4.65 16.85
N LEU A 132 12.02 4.17 15.60
CA LEU A 132 12.91 3.08 15.17
C LEU A 132 14.28 3.55 14.71
N GLY A 133 14.46 4.85 14.43
CA GLY A 133 15.74 5.38 13.99
C GLY A 133 15.69 6.51 12.97
N PRO A 134 14.94 6.42 11.84
CA PRO A 134 14.99 7.46 10.82
C PRO A 134 14.54 8.80 11.39
N GLN A 135 15.21 9.89 11.03
CA GLN A 135 14.91 11.24 11.52
C GLN A 135 14.51 12.23 10.42
N GLN A 136 14.74 11.90 9.16
CA GLN A 136 14.45 12.79 8.03
C GLN A 136 13.10 12.45 7.41
N PHE A 137 12.06 13.21 7.78
CA PHE A 137 10.69 13.03 7.27
C PHE A 137 10.27 14.18 6.38
N TYR A 138 9.71 13.86 5.21
CA TYR A 138 9.25 14.83 4.21
C TYR A 138 7.79 14.57 3.84
N LEU A 139 6.91 15.55 4.07
CA LEU A 139 5.51 15.49 3.68
C LEU A 139 5.30 16.31 2.41
N ARG A 140 4.66 15.72 1.40
CA ARG A 140 4.41 16.38 0.11
C ARG A 140 2.98 16.23 -0.38
N GLU A 141 2.47 17.29 -0.99
CA GLU A 141 1.16 17.39 -1.64
C GLU A 141 1.04 18.63 -2.51
N CYS A 142 0.07 18.58 -3.42
CA CYS A 142 -0.29 19.68 -4.31
C CYS A 142 -1.63 20.36 -4.00
N ALA A 143 -2.54 19.69 -3.31
CA ALA A 143 -3.87 20.17 -3.10
C ALA A 143 -3.95 21.25 -2.01
N CYS A 144 -4.42 22.43 -2.43
CA CYS A 144 -4.95 23.50 -1.60
C CYS A 144 -4.01 24.00 -0.48
N PRO A 145 -2.76 24.42 -0.84
CA PRO A 145 -1.75 24.92 0.11
C PRO A 145 -2.23 26.05 1.03
N GLN A 146 -3.14 26.88 0.54
CA GLN A 146 -3.77 27.94 1.32
C GLN A 146 -4.55 27.45 2.56
N ASN A 147 -4.94 26.17 2.61
CA ASN A 147 -5.72 25.61 3.72
C ASN A 147 -4.86 24.82 4.73
N TRP A 148 -3.59 24.59 4.45
CA TRP A 148 -2.74 23.68 5.24
C TRP A 148 -2.56 24.13 6.69
N GLU A 149 -2.40 25.44 6.91
CA GLU A 149 -2.26 26.02 8.24
C GLU A 149 -3.56 25.91 9.04
N ALA A 150 -4.69 26.33 8.46
CA ALA A 150 -6.00 26.28 9.10
C ALA A 150 -6.43 24.85 9.47
N ASN A 151 -5.97 23.86 8.70
CA ASN A 151 -6.23 22.44 8.93
C ASN A 151 -5.23 21.78 9.89
N GLY A 152 -4.28 22.54 10.44
CA GLY A 152 -3.33 22.06 11.46
C GLY A 152 -2.11 21.31 10.93
N TRP A 153 -1.97 21.12 9.61
CA TRP A 153 -0.83 20.40 9.01
C TRP A 153 0.50 21.10 9.29
N THR A 154 0.54 22.43 9.14
CA THR A 154 1.75 23.22 9.42
C THR A 154 2.20 23.08 10.88
N ALA A 155 1.25 23.14 11.82
CA ALA A 155 1.54 22.99 13.25
C ALA A 155 2.00 21.55 13.59
N MET A 156 1.43 20.54 12.94
CA MET A 156 1.81 19.13 13.09
C MET A 156 3.21 18.86 12.54
N ALA A 157 3.51 19.35 11.34
CA ALA A 157 4.85 19.19 10.78
C ALA A 157 5.91 19.88 11.63
N LYS A 158 5.67 21.13 12.03
CA LYS A 158 6.61 21.93 12.85
C LYS A 158 6.93 21.27 14.19
N ARG A 159 5.93 20.79 14.94
CA ARG A 159 6.16 20.19 16.26
C ARG A 159 6.90 18.85 16.20
N ASN A 160 6.84 18.16 15.06
CA ASN A 160 7.48 16.86 14.86
C ASN A 160 8.79 16.93 14.06
N GLY A 161 9.19 18.12 13.58
CA GLY A 161 10.39 18.31 12.78
C GLY A 161 10.28 17.73 11.37
N PHE A 162 9.06 17.62 10.84
CA PHE A 162 8.83 17.14 9.48
C PHE A 162 9.03 18.27 8.46
N ASP A 163 9.75 18.00 7.37
CA ASP A 163 9.90 18.93 6.25
C ASP A 163 8.58 18.99 5.47
N PHE A 164 7.98 20.18 5.51
CA PHE A 164 6.67 20.44 4.95
C PHE A 164 6.67 21.78 4.25
N ARG A 165 6.65 21.76 2.92
CA ARG A 165 6.84 22.92 2.06
C ARG A 165 5.84 22.91 0.91
N ASP A 166 5.35 24.08 0.55
CA ASP A 166 4.56 24.25 -0.67
C ASP A 166 5.48 24.37 -1.87
N LEU A 167 5.52 23.30 -2.66
CA LEU A 167 6.29 23.21 -3.91
C LEU A 167 5.36 23.15 -5.13
N THR A 168 4.11 23.60 -4.98
CA THR A 168 3.04 23.43 -5.98
C THR A 168 2.31 24.71 -6.33
N SER A 169 2.43 25.77 -5.53
CA SER A 169 1.94 27.11 -5.90
C SER A 169 2.81 27.83 -6.94
N LYS A 170 4.06 27.41 -7.12
CA LYS A 170 5.01 28.00 -8.07
C LYS A 170 5.23 27.11 -9.27
N ASP A 171 5.44 27.72 -10.43
CA ASP A 171 5.89 26.98 -11.62
C ASP A 171 7.32 26.47 -11.44
N TYR A 172 7.68 25.41 -12.16
CA TYR A 172 8.95 24.71 -11.95
C TYR A 172 10.19 25.60 -12.14
N TRP A 173 10.14 26.60 -13.02
CA TRP A 173 11.24 27.55 -13.25
C TRP A 173 11.39 28.60 -12.14
N ASN A 174 10.47 28.64 -11.17
CA ASN A 174 10.50 29.53 -10.01
C ASN A 174 10.83 28.78 -8.70
N LEU A 175 11.15 27.48 -8.79
CA LEU A 175 11.59 26.63 -7.68
C LEU A 175 13.10 26.39 -7.78
N SER A 176 13.73 26.02 -6.65
CA SER A 176 15.13 25.60 -6.68
C SER A 176 15.28 24.29 -7.45
N GLU A 177 16.44 24.03 -8.04
CA GLU A 177 16.74 22.73 -8.65
C GLU A 177 16.61 21.59 -7.61
N ASP A 178 16.93 21.86 -6.34
CA ASP A 178 16.81 20.89 -5.24
C ASP A 178 15.35 20.63 -4.80
N ASP A 179 14.38 21.42 -5.26
CA ASP A 179 12.98 21.27 -4.88
C ASP A 179 12.24 20.26 -5.76
N LEU A 180 12.78 19.90 -6.93
CA LEU A 180 12.13 19.05 -7.90
C LEU A 180 13.04 17.92 -8.39
N ILE A 181 12.46 16.75 -8.64
CA ILE A 181 13.12 15.62 -9.27
C ILE A 181 12.37 15.30 -10.55
N PHE A 182 13.04 15.46 -11.69
CA PHE A 182 12.49 15.08 -12.99
C PHE A 182 12.80 13.61 -13.27
N ARG A 183 11.80 12.85 -13.70
CA ARG A 183 11.95 11.45 -14.14
C ARG A 183 11.46 11.32 -15.57
N ASP A 184 12.30 10.78 -16.44
CA ASP A 184 11.89 10.35 -17.78
C ASP A 184 10.88 9.20 -17.65
N VAL A 185 9.89 9.16 -18.55
CA VAL A 185 8.86 8.11 -18.61
C VAL A 185 8.98 7.46 -20.00
N PRO A 186 9.83 6.43 -20.17
CA PRO A 186 10.15 5.89 -21.49
C PRO A 186 8.93 5.38 -22.27
N ASP A 187 8.03 4.68 -21.57
CA ASP A 187 6.80 4.09 -22.14
C ASP A 187 5.56 4.93 -21.80
N GLY A 188 5.74 6.25 -21.71
CA GLY A 188 4.69 7.19 -21.37
C GLY A 188 3.69 7.40 -22.51
N VAL A 189 2.41 7.49 -22.18
CA VAL A 189 1.35 7.83 -23.14
C VAL A 189 1.16 9.34 -23.23
N VAL A 190 1.18 10.02 -22.08
CA VAL A 190 0.95 11.45 -21.93
C VAL A 190 2.23 12.19 -21.59
N PHE A 191 2.96 11.71 -20.59
CA PHE A 191 4.22 12.31 -20.16
C PHE A 191 5.40 11.62 -20.83
N ASN A 192 6.35 12.39 -21.36
CA ASN A 192 7.69 11.87 -21.63
C ASN A 192 8.62 12.07 -20.41
N LYS A 193 8.27 13.00 -19.52
CA LYS A 193 8.99 13.35 -18.30
C LYS A 193 8.04 13.97 -17.29
N VAL A 194 8.18 13.62 -16.01
CA VAL A 194 7.34 14.13 -14.92
C VAL A 194 8.21 14.78 -13.84
N ALA A 195 7.78 15.93 -13.32
CA ALA A 195 8.42 16.58 -12.18
C ALA A 195 7.75 16.17 -10.87
N PHE A 196 8.53 15.61 -9.96
CA PHE A 196 8.14 15.22 -8.60
C PHE A 196 8.68 16.23 -7.60
N MET A 197 7.95 16.47 -6.52
CA MET A 197 8.48 17.28 -5.41
C MET A 197 9.59 16.52 -4.70
N ALA A 198 10.75 17.14 -4.49
CA ALA A 198 11.86 16.49 -3.81
C ALA A 198 11.52 16.26 -2.31
N PRO A 199 11.90 15.11 -1.72
CA PRO A 199 12.71 14.04 -2.31
C PRO A 199 11.90 12.82 -2.78
N MET A 200 10.60 12.96 -3.15
CA MET A 200 9.64 11.83 -3.27
C MET A 200 10.10 10.65 -4.14
N THR A 201 10.90 10.88 -5.18
CA THR A 201 11.40 9.83 -6.07
C THR A 201 12.92 9.68 -6.03
N ALA A 202 13.63 10.21 -5.03
CA ALA A 202 15.09 10.06 -4.94
C ALA A 202 15.51 8.60 -4.61
N PRO A 203 16.70 8.14 -5.04
CA PRO A 203 17.14 6.74 -4.83
C PRO A 203 17.24 6.28 -3.37
N ASP A 204 17.47 7.20 -2.42
CA ASP A 204 17.58 6.92 -0.98
C ASP A 204 16.34 7.44 -0.23
N THR A 205 15.17 6.95 -0.63
CA THR A 205 13.90 7.27 0.02
C THR A 205 13.06 6.04 0.32
N PHE A 206 12.28 6.13 1.39
CA PHE A 206 11.24 5.18 1.72
C PHE A 206 9.89 5.90 1.74
N LEU A 207 9.07 5.66 0.71
CA LEU A 207 7.76 6.31 0.58
C LEU A 207 6.66 5.56 1.35
N ILE A 208 6.08 6.25 2.32
CA ILE A 208 4.87 5.86 3.05
C ILE A 208 3.68 6.57 2.38
N ASN A 209 2.90 5.82 1.61
CA ASN A 209 1.72 6.33 0.91
C ASN A 209 0.46 6.04 1.74
N ILE A 210 -0.18 7.06 2.31
CA ILE A 210 -1.36 6.93 3.18
C ILE A 210 -2.56 7.61 2.52
N ALA A 211 -3.32 6.84 1.76
CA ALA A 211 -4.57 7.27 1.15
C ALA A 211 -5.71 7.37 2.19
N LYS A 212 -6.81 8.02 1.81
CA LYS A 212 -8.07 8.04 2.57
C LYS A 212 -9.05 7.02 1.98
N PHE A 213 -9.71 6.25 2.84
CA PHE A 213 -10.78 5.35 2.41
C PHE A 213 -12.04 6.14 2.02
N LYS A 214 -12.11 6.65 0.79
CA LYS A 214 -13.23 7.47 0.33
C LYS A 214 -13.56 7.28 -1.14
N ALA A 215 -14.83 7.47 -1.47
CA ALA A 215 -15.31 7.56 -2.84
C ALA A 215 -14.83 8.84 -3.54
N HIS A 216 -14.81 8.79 -4.87
CA HIS A 216 -14.41 9.88 -5.77
C HIS A 216 -14.93 9.57 -7.18
N MET A 217 -14.98 10.54 -8.10
CA MET A 217 -15.38 10.28 -9.50
C MET A 217 -14.47 9.31 -10.29
N MET A 218 -13.46 8.71 -9.65
CA MET A 218 -12.55 7.68 -10.17
C MET A 218 -12.78 6.31 -9.49
N GLY A 219 -13.90 6.16 -8.77
CA GLY A 219 -14.20 4.98 -7.95
C GLY A 219 -13.90 5.26 -6.48
N ILE A 220 -12.92 4.54 -5.94
CA ILE A 220 -12.34 4.81 -4.62
C ILE A 220 -10.99 5.50 -4.81
N THR A 221 -10.65 6.44 -3.93
CA THR A 221 -9.38 7.17 -4.04
C THR A 221 -8.19 6.21 -4.07
N GLY A 222 -8.05 5.32 -3.09
CA GLY A 222 -6.98 4.31 -3.12
C GLY A 222 -5.56 4.88 -3.08
N ALA A 223 -4.59 3.98 -2.95
CA ALA A 223 -3.16 4.22 -2.94
C ALA A 223 -2.63 4.73 -4.29
N VAL A 224 -3.08 4.17 -5.42
CA VAL A 224 -2.56 4.56 -6.75
C VAL A 224 -2.89 6.02 -7.04
N LYS A 225 -4.16 6.42 -6.91
CA LYS A 225 -4.56 7.83 -7.12
C LYS A 225 -3.91 8.76 -6.11
N ASN A 226 -3.66 8.31 -4.87
CA ASN A 226 -3.10 9.18 -3.84
C ASN A 226 -1.73 9.73 -4.23
N LEU A 227 -0.97 8.99 -5.03
CA LEU A 227 0.34 9.40 -5.55
C LEU A 227 0.24 10.57 -6.54
N GLN A 228 -0.92 10.87 -7.13
CA GLN A 228 -1.08 12.08 -7.96
C GLN A 228 -0.54 13.35 -7.27
N GLY A 229 -0.75 13.45 -5.96
CA GLY A 229 -0.39 14.64 -5.20
C GLY A 229 1.11 14.81 -4.94
N ILE A 230 1.98 13.88 -5.38
CA ILE A 230 3.43 13.99 -5.17
C ILE A 230 4.15 14.78 -6.28
N THR A 231 3.41 15.15 -7.33
CA THR A 231 3.95 15.85 -8.50
C THR A 231 3.86 17.37 -8.37
N ALA A 232 4.74 18.06 -9.09
CA ALA A 232 4.83 19.51 -9.06
C ALA A 232 3.61 20.20 -9.69
N ARG A 233 3.60 21.54 -9.67
CA ARG A 233 2.55 22.34 -10.33
C ARG A 233 2.37 21.93 -11.78
N LYS A 234 1.11 21.92 -12.24
CA LYS A 234 0.67 21.47 -13.59
C LYS A 234 0.81 19.98 -13.87
N PHE A 235 1.83 19.31 -13.35
CA PHE A 235 1.93 17.86 -13.47
C PHE A 235 0.78 17.17 -12.74
N HIS A 236 0.40 17.60 -11.54
CA HIS A 236 -0.65 16.95 -10.74
C HIS A 236 -2.09 17.08 -11.26
N GLN A 237 -2.36 17.78 -12.37
CA GLN A 237 -3.74 18.08 -12.83
C GLN A 237 -4.40 16.90 -13.58
N TYR A 238 -4.26 15.66 -13.07
CA TYR A 238 -4.77 14.46 -13.75
C TYR A 238 -6.30 14.46 -13.83
N CYS A 239 -6.96 14.88 -12.75
CA CYS A 239 -8.42 14.96 -12.64
C CYS A 239 -9.02 16.25 -13.22
N GLY A 240 -8.19 17.09 -13.85
CA GLY A 240 -8.56 18.44 -14.27
C GLY A 240 -9.35 18.52 -15.57
N GLY A 241 -9.90 17.42 -16.10
CA GLY A 241 -10.65 17.38 -17.36
C GLY A 241 -9.82 17.05 -18.61
N VAL A 242 -10.49 16.87 -19.75
CA VAL A 242 -9.88 16.58 -21.07
C VAL A 242 -9.51 17.87 -21.80
N PHE A 243 -8.63 18.66 -21.19
CA PHE A 243 -8.12 19.88 -21.81
C PHE A 243 -6.83 19.61 -22.57
N ASP A 244 -6.71 20.23 -23.75
CA ASP A 244 -5.49 20.25 -24.55
C ASP A 244 -4.40 21.06 -23.81
N ILE A 245 -3.37 20.36 -23.34
CA ILE A 245 -2.25 20.94 -22.60
C ILE A 245 -1.49 21.96 -23.45
N PHE A 246 -1.36 21.72 -24.76
CA PHE A 246 -0.65 22.61 -25.67
C PHE A 246 -1.39 23.94 -25.91
N LYS A 247 -2.69 23.99 -25.59
CA LYS A 247 -3.50 25.22 -25.61
C LYS A 247 -3.67 25.85 -24.24
N SER A 248 -3.66 25.06 -23.16
CA SER A 248 -4.03 25.52 -21.82
C SER A 248 -2.84 25.81 -20.90
N TYR A 249 -1.66 25.26 -21.18
CA TYR A 249 -0.45 25.45 -20.35
C TYR A 249 0.53 26.41 -21.03
N ASP A 250 1.38 27.05 -20.22
CA ASP A 250 2.54 27.80 -20.69
C ASP A 250 3.45 26.89 -21.54
N LYS A 251 3.95 27.42 -22.66
CA LYS A 251 4.76 26.68 -23.64
C LYS A 251 5.99 25.98 -23.04
N ARG A 252 6.51 26.49 -21.93
CA ARG A 252 7.64 25.87 -21.23
C ARG A 252 7.33 24.48 -20.68
N TYR A 253 6.05 24.17 -20.41
CA TYR A 253 5.64 22.84 -19.98
C TYR A 253 5.56 21.83 -21.14
N HIS A 254 5.40 22.29 -22.38
CA HIS A 254 5.10 21.43 -23.54
C HIS A 254 6.15 20.35 -23.77
N GLN A 255 7.41 20.63 -23.44
CA GLN A 255 8.53 19.70 -23.57
C GLN A 255 8.38 18.40 -22.76
N PHE A 256 7.54 18.39 -21.72
CA PHE A 256 7.37 17.25 -20.81
C PHE A 256 6.25 16.28 -21.24
N PHE A 257 5.53 16.61 -22.31
CA PHE A 257 4.39 15.87 -22.82
C PHE A 257 4.64 15.35 -24.22
N HIS A 258 4.08 14.20 -24.55
CA HIS A 258 4.05 13.70 -25.92
C HIS A 258 3.16 14.60 -26.79
N ALA A 259 3.65 15.09 -27.93
CA ALA A 259 2.89 16.00 -28.80
C ALA A 259 1.60 15.39 -29.35
N ASP A 260 1.56 14.06 -29.49
CA ASP A 260 0.47 13.26 -30.03
C ASP A 260 -0.43 12.63 -28.96
N TYR A 261 -0.27 13.00 -27.67
CA TYR A 261 -0.97 12.30 -26.57
C TYR A 261 -2.50 12.32 -26.74
N MET A 262 -3.09 13.40 -27.24
CA MET A 262 -4.56 13.48 -27.43
C MET A 262 -5.06 12.47 -28.46
N GLU A 263 -4.30 12.24 -29.53
CA GLU A 263 -4.62 11.23 -30.55
C GLU A 263 -4.47 9.82 -29.97
N LYS A 264 -3.41 9.58 -29.19
CA LYS A 264 -3.21 8.32 -28.46
C LYS A 264 -4.34 8.03 -27.48
N ILE A 265 -4.72 9.00 -26.64
CA ILE A 265 -5.85 8.85 -25.69
C ILE A 265 -7.13 8.50 -26.42
N LYS A 266 -7.43 9.18 -27.53
CA LYS A 266 -8.60 8.87 -28.35
C LYS A 266 -8.54 7.45 -28.90
N SER A 267 -7.41 7.05 -29.49
CA SER A 267 -7.23 5.70 -30.05
C SER A 267 -7.31 4.60 -28.98
N LEU A 268 -6.74 4.83 -27.79
CA LEU A 268 -6.81 3.90 -26.66
C LEU A 268 -8.25 3.77 -26.14
N HIS A 269 -8.95 4.90 -25.97
CA HIS A 269 -10.36 4.90 -25.58
C HIS A 269 -11.23 4.12 -26.58
N GLU A 270 -11.09 4.39 -27.88
CA GLU A 270 -11.83 3.68 -28.94
C GLU A 270 -11.55 2.18 -28.91
N ARG A 271 -10.30 1.78 -28.72
CA ARG A 271 -9.90 0.37 -28.57
C ARG A 271 -10.52 -0.27 -27.33
N HIS A 272 -10.40 0.35 -26.16
CA HIS A 272 -10.94 -0.19 -24.91
C HIS A 272 -12.48 -0.28 -24.93
N VAL A 273 -13.17 0.66 -25.60
CA VAL A 273 -14.62 0.54 -25.84
C VAL A 273 -14.92 -0.67 -26.72
N ALA A 274 -14.16 -0.88 -27.81
CA ALA A 274 -14.34 -2.04 -28.69
C ALA A 274 -14.02 -3.38 -28.03
N GLU A 275 -13.07 -3.40 -27.09
CA GLU A 275 -12.71 -4.56 -26.26
C GLU A 275 -13.71 -4.82 -25.12
N GLY A 276 -14.70 -3.94 -24.93
CA GLY A 276 -15.73 -4.11 -23.90
C GLY A 276 -15.27 -3.79 -22.49
N LEU A 277 -14.28 -2.91 -22.32
CA LEU A 277 -13.79 -2.47 -21.02
C LEU A 277 -14.96 -1.84 -20.21
N PRO A 278 -15.22 -2.29 -18.96
CA PRO A 278 -16.43 -1.88 -18.24
C PRO A 278 -16.58 -0.38 -18.09
N ARG A 279 -17.81 0.12 -18.34
CA ARG A 279 -18.24 1.53 -18.21
C ARG A 279 -17.48 2.52 -19.10
N TRP A 280 -16.59 2.05 -19.98
CA TRP A 280 -15.74 2.93 -20.80
C TRP A 280 -16.51 3.63 -21.93
N ASN A 281 -17.68 3.13 -22.28
CA ASN A 281 -18.63 3.78 -23.19
C ASN A 281 -19.47 4.88 -22.52
N ALA A 282 -19.27 5.17 -21.21
CA ALA A 282 -20.02 6.18 -20.49
C ALA A 282 -19.95 7.56 -21.16
N ILE A 283 -21.12 8.18 -21.32
CA ILE A 283 -21.27 9.50 -21.93
C ILE A 283 -20.83 10.59 -20.93
N PRO A 284 -20.08 11.61 -21.37
CA PRO A 284 -19.67 12.72 -20.51
C PRO A 284 -20.87 13.45 -19.87
N ILE A 285 -20.80 13.73 -18.57
CA ILE A 285 -21.74 14.63 -17.90
C ILE A 285 -21.21 16.07 -18.07
N GLY A 286 -21.50 16.69 -19.21
CA GLY A 286 -21.01 18.03 -19.58
C GLY A 286 -19.80 17.99 -20.53
N SER A 287 -19.19 19.14 -20.81
CA SER A 287 -18.30 19.28 -21.98
C SER A 287 -16.83 18.91 -21.76
N SER A 288 -16.35 18.72 -20.53
CA SER A 288 -14.90 18.44 -20.28
C SER A 288 -14.60 17.60 -19.03
N PHE A 289 -15.62 17.22 -18.26
CA PHE A 289 -15.48 16.44 -17.02
C PHE A 289 -16.42 15.23 -17.10
N GLY A 290 -15.88 14.02 -16.96
CA GLY A 290 -16.64 12.77 -17.01
C GLY A 290 -16.61 12.05 -18.35
N GLY A 291 -17.17 10.83 -18.37
CA GLY A 291 -17.18 9.92 -19.51
C GLY A 291 -15.88 9.12 -19.66
N GLY A 292 -15.93 8.09 -20.52
CA GLY A 292 -14.80 7.16 -20.70
C GLY A 292 -13.50 7.81 -21.19
N VAL A 293 -13.57 8.76 -22.13
CA VAL A 293 -12.38 9.47 -22.64
C VAL A 293 -11.66 10.25 -21.53
N PHE A 294 -12.42 10.86 -20.63
CA PHE A 294 -11.85 11.54 -19.46
C PHE A 294 -11.15 10.56 -18.53
N MET A 295 -11.76 9.40 -18.30
CA MET A 295 -11.18 8.35 -17.47
C MET A 295 -9.92 7.76 -18.10
N GLU A 296 -9.91 7.53 -19.42
CA GLU A 296 -8.74 7.12 -20.19
C GLU A 296 -7.58 8.09 -19.97
N GLN A 297 -7.80 9.38 -20.19
CA GLN A 297 -6.76 10.38 -20.00
C GLN A 297 -6.25 10.40 -18.55
N TRP A 298 -7.15 10.29 -17.57
CA TRP A 298 -6.77 10.26 -16.16
C TRP A 298 -5.93 9.01 -15.83
N VAL A 299 -6.36 7.82 -16.26
CA VAL A 299 -5.65 6.56 -16.04
C VAL A 299 -4.26 6.65 -16.66
N GLN A 300 -4.14 7.06 -17.92
CA GLN A 300 -2.84 7.10 -18.60
C GLN A 300 -1.86 8.08 -17.93
N ARG A 301 -2.33 9.28 -17.51
CA ARG A 301 -1.50 10.21 -16.72
C ARG A 301 -1.05 9.61 -15.40
N MET A 302 -1.95 8.88 -14.72
CA MET A 302 -1.66 8.28 -13.44
C MET A 302 -0.65 7.14 -13.58
N LEU A 303 -0.81 6.28 -14.59
CA LEU A 303 0.08 5.13 -14.83
C LEU A 303 1.46 5.56 -15.35
N ASP A 304 1.53 6.61 -16.17
CA ASP A 304 2.81 7.25 -16.55
C ASP A 304 3.60 7.67 -15.30
N SER A 305 2.96 8.42 -14.39
CA SER A 305 3.61 8.84 -13.15
C SER A 305 3.92 7.67 -12.22
N TYR A 306 3.03 6.70 -12.12
CA TYR A 306 3.19 5.53 -11.24
C TYR A 306 4.38 4.66 -11.67
N SER A 307 4.58 4.47 -12.98
CA SER A 307 5.65 3.64 -13.55
C SER A 307 7.07 4.06 -13.12
N VAL A 308 7.23 5.30 -12.65
CA VAL A 308 8.52 5.88 -12.22
C VAL A 308 8.50 6.32 -10.75
N THR A 309 7.50 5.90 -9.97
CA THR A 309 7.35 6.25 -8.55
C THR A 309 7.65 5.05 -7.66
N PRO A 310 8.81 5.00 -6.98
CA PRO A 310 9.08 3.94 -6.01
C PRO A 310 8.22 4.12 -4.76
N THR A 311 7.48 3.08 -4.36
CA THR A 311 6.72 3.06 -3.10
C THR A 311 7.35 2.09 -2.10
N GLY A 312 7.47 2.50 -0.84
CA GLY A 312 7.90 1.60 0.24
C GLY A 312 6.72 0.78 0.79
N ILE A 313 5.67 1.47 1.24
CA ILE A 313 4.44 0.86 1.71
C ILE A 313 3.22 1.68 1.30
N ASN A 314 2.16 1.00 0.88
CA ASN A 314 0.89 1.59 0.47
C ASN A 314 -0.19 1.27 1.50
N MET A 315 -0.95 2.29 1.89
CA MET A 315 -1.93 2.22 2.96
C MET A 315 -3.18 3.02 2.61
N ILE A 316 -4.34 2.54 3.02
CA ILE A 316 -5.61 3.25 3.00
C ILE A 316 -6.10 3.35 4.44
N GLU A 317 -6.09 4.57 4.97
CA GLU A 317 -6.64 4.89 6.28
C GLU A 317 -8.17 4.96 6.19
N GLY A 318 -8.83 4.05 6.89
CA GLY A 318 -10.28 3.96 6.99
C GLY A 318 -10.73 3.80 8.45
N VAL A 319 -10.13 4.54 9.39
CA VAL A 319 -10.71 4.74 10.73
C VAL A 319 -12.16 5.20 10.55
N TYR A 320 -12.31 6.14 9.63
CA TYR A 320 -13.58 6.52 9.03
C TYR A 320 -13.40 6.72 7.52
N SER A 321 -14.50 6.60 6.80
CA SER A 321 -14.58 6.66 5.35
C SER A 321 -15.68 7.62 4.89
N LEU A 322 -15.68 7.97 3.61
CA LEU A 322 -16.62 8.94 3.04
C LEU A 322 -17.17 8.44 1.70
N ASP A 323 -18.49 8.50 1.53
CA ASP A 323 -19.13 8.33 0.22
C ASP A 323 -19.34 9.67 -0.51
N GLY A 324 -19.75 9.60 -1.78
CA GLY A 324 -20.00 10.75 -2.62
C GLY A 324 -18.83 11.08 -3.55
N ASN A 325 -18.56 12.37 -3.75
CA ASN A 325 -17.57 12.83 -4.74
C ASN A 325 -16.14 12.98 -4.20
N GLY A 326 -15.92 12.69 -2.92
CA GLY A 326 -14.62 12.82 -2.25
C GLY A 326 -14.26 14.25 -1.80
N PHE A 327 -15.17 15.22 -1.97
CA PHE A 327 -15.07 16.62 -1.54
C PHE A 327 -16.28 17.06 -0.69
N GLY A 328 -17.04 16.07 -0.21
CA GLY A 328 -18.15 16.24 0.74
C GLY A 328 -19.54 16.48 0.12
N SER A 329 -19.67 16.47 -1.21
CA SER A 329 -20.98 16.30 -1.86
C SER A 329 -21.29 14.82 -2.06
N GLY A 330 -22.57 14.43 -2.00
CA GLY A 330 -22.95 13.03 -2.04
C GLY A 330 -24.46 12.79 -2.11
N PRO A 331 -24.90 11.54 -1.95
CA PRO A 331 -26.30 11.14 -2.10
C PRO A 331 -27.19 11.56 -0.92
N HIS A 332 -26.62 12.00 0.21
CA HIS A 332 -27.37 12.28 1.43
C HIS A 332 -27.82 13.75 1.47
N LYS A 333 -28.89 14.06 0.74
CA LYS A 333 -29.40 15.45 0.58
C LYS A 333 -28.33 16.40 0.03
N GLY A 334 -27.57 15.90 -0.96
CA GLY A 334 -26.47 16.63 -1.59
C GLY A 334 -25.13 16.54 -0.85
N ARG A 335 -25.05 15.84 0.28
CA ARG A 335 -23.84 15.69 1.10
C ARG A 335 -23.30 14.26 1.08
N GLY A 336 -21.98 14.15 1.22
CA GLY A 336 -21.32 12.87 1.53
C GLY A 336 -21.54 12.51 2.99
N LYS A 337 -21.51 11.22 3.30
CA LYS A 337 -21.67 10.70 4.66
C LYS A 337 -20.39 10.04 5.13
N THR A 338 -19.97 10.41 6.33
CA THR A 338 -18.85 9.77 7.02
C THR A 338 -19.31 8.47 7.68
N TYR A 339 -18.61 7.36 7.42
CA TYR A 339 -18.85 6.06 8.05
C TYR A 339 -17.66 5.66 8.92
N LYS A 340 -17.93 5.04 10.07
CA LYS A 340 -16.87 4.46 10.89
C LYS A 340 -16.51 3.06 10.39
N SER A 341 -15.58 2.98 9.45
CA SER A 341 -15.09 1.71 8.90
C SER A 341 -14.11 0.98 9.84
N ASN A 342 -13.35 1.71 10.66
CA ASN A 342 -12.41 1.16 11.65
C ASN A 342 -11.38 0.16 11.09
N GLN A 343 -10.91 0.39 9.86
CA GLN A 343 -9.95 -0.48 9.20
C GLN A 343 -8.83 0.31 8.53
N VAL A 344 -7.63 -0.27 8.51
CA VAL A 344 -6.50 0.18 7.71
C VAL A 344 -6.12 -0.96 6.79
N ILE A 345 -6.09 -0.69 5.49
CA ILE A 345 -5.74 -1.65 4.44
C ILE A 345 -4.33 -1.31 4.00
N PHE A 346 -3.40 -2.25 3.99
CA PHE A 346 -2.02 -1.95 3.60
C PHE A 346 -1.30 -3.12 2.93
N GLY A 347 -0.25 -2.81 2.18
CA GLY A 347 0.54 -3.78 1.43
C GLY A 347 1.66 -3.06 0.66
N LYS A 348 2.58 -3.81 0.07
CA LYS A 348 3.66 -3.23 -0.73
C LYS A 348 3.17 -2.84 -2.13
N ASP A 349 2.28 -3.62 -2.71
CA ASP A 349 1.68 -3.39 -4.02
C ASP A 349 0.44 -2.48 -3.92
N ALA A 350 0.45 -1.35 -4.62
CA ALA A 350 -0.64 -0.37 -4.57
C ALA A 350 -1.91 -0.86 -5.27
N PHE A 351 -1.80 -1.62 -6.35
CA PHE A 351 -2.94 -2.16 -7.10
C PHE A 351 -3.71 -3.18 -6.28
N ARG A 352 -3.01 -4.11 -5.62
CA ARG A 352 -3.62 -5.10 -4.73
C ARG A 352 -4.33 -4.44 -3.57
N VAL A 353 -3.70 -3.44 -2.94
CA VAL A 353 -4.31 -2.63 -1.88
C VAL A 353 -5.59 -1.95 -2.39
N ASP A 354 -5.58 -1.41 -3.60
CA ASP A 354 -6.73 -0.72 -4.19
C ASP A 354 -7.86 -1.67 -4.59
N ILE A 355 -7.56 -2.83 -5.17
CA ILE A 355 -8.54 -3.87 -5.52
C ILE A 355 -9.29 -4.32 -4.27
N ILE A 356 -8.57 -4.63 -3.19
CA ILE A 356 -9.18 -5.00 -1.90
C ILE A 356 -9.98 -3.84 -1.31
N ALA A 357 -9.50 -2.60 -1.43
CA ALA A 357 -10.26 -1.45 -0.95
C ALA A 357 -11.55 -1.20 -1.72
N HIS A 358 -11.56 -1.37 -3.04
CA HIS A 358 -12.77 -1.27 -3.85
C HIS A 358 -13.78 -2.36 -3.45
N TRP A 359 -13.31 -3.60 -3.26
CA TRP A 359 -14.15 -4.68 -2.73
C TRP A 359 -14.76 -4.30 -1.37
N LEU A 360 -13.93 -3.87 -0.41
CA LEU A 360 -14.40 -3.49 0.92
C LEU A 360 -15.28 -2.24 0.91
N ALA A 361 -15.17 -1.38 -0.11
CA ALA A 361 -16.06 -0.24 -0.33
C ALA A 361 -17.42 -0.61 -0.95
N GLY A 362 -17.71 -1.90 -1.15
CA GLY A 362 -18.99 -2.34 -1.70
C GLY A 362 -19.01 -2.48 -3.22
N HIS A 363 -17.90 -2.27 -3.92
CA HIS A 363 -17.84 -2.41 -5.38
C HIS A 363 -17.28 -3.75 -5.82
N GLU A 364 -17.49 -4.10 -7.09
CA GLU A 364 -16.86 -5.20 -7.80
C GLU A 364 -15.63 -4.66 -8.57
N PRO A 365 -14.38 -5.00 -8.16
CA PRO A 365 -13.16 -4.44 -8.75
C PRO A 365 -13.06 -4.58 -10.27
N GLY A 366 -13.59 -5.66 -10.84
CA GLY A 366 -13.63 -5.86 -12.29
C GLY A 366 -14.30 -4.73 -13.08
N ASN A 367 -15.15 -3.91 -12.46
CA ASN A 367 -15.82 -2.78 -13.11
C ASN A 367 -14.98 -1.50 -13.20
N PHE A 368 -13.70 -1.52 -12.78
CA PHE A 368 -12.82 -0.34 -12.77
C PHE A 368 -11.70 -0.47 -13.81
N GLY A 369 -11.75 0.38 -14.84
CA GLY A 369 -10.77 0.38 -15.94
C GLY A 369 -9.32 0.63 -15.52
N LEU A 370 -9.10 1.29 -14.37
CA LEU A 370 -7.74 1.46 -13.81
C LEU A 370 -7.00 0.12 -13.67
N PHE A 371 -7.68 -0.92 -13.20
CA PHE A 371 -7.04 -2.21 -12.94
C PHE A 371 -6.76 -2.98 -14.23
N HIS A 372 -7.68 -2.93 -15.20
CA HIS A 372 -7.49 -3.51 -16.53
C HIS A 372 -6.29 -2.89 -17.25
N ILE A 373 -6.23 -1.56 -17.31
CA ILE A 373 -5.16 -0.84 -18.00
C ILE A 373 -3.84 -0.96 -17.20
N GLY A 374 -3.91 -1.07 -15.87
CA GLY A 374 -2.75 -1.41 -15.03
C GLY A 374 -2.11 -2.74 -15.43
N ILE A 375 -2.94 -3.75 -15.72
CA ILE A 375 -2.48 -5.06 -16.23
C ILE A 375 -1.93 -4.94 -17.65
N GLU A 376 -2.64 -4.25 -18.54
CA GLU A 376 -2.17 -4.01 -19.92
C GLU A 376 -0.77 -3.38 -19.95
N ARG A 377 -0.51 -2.43 -19.04
CA ARG A 377 0.78 -1.73 -18.92
C ARG A 377 1.83 -2.48 -18.10
N GLY A 378 1.53 -3.70 -17.62
CA GLY A 378 2.45 -4.50 -16.80
C GLY A 378 2.75 -3.92 -15.41
N LEU A 379 1.90 -3.01 -14.91
CA LEU A 379 2.02 -2.39 -13.59
C LEU A 379 1.25 -3.14 -12.51
N SER A 380 0.34 -4.01 -12.93
CA SER A 380 -0.34 -5.00 -12.09
C SER A 380 -0.37 -6.33 -12.81
N ASP A 381 -0.45 -7.39 -12.05
CA ASP A 381 -0.59 -8.75 -12.57
C ASP A 381 -1.84 -9.41 -11.98
N VAL A 382 -2.78 -8.70 -11.35
CA VAL A 382 -3.96 -9.30 -10.71
C VAL A 382 -5.19 -8.40 -10.86
N LEU A 383 -6.37 -9.01 -11.03
CA LEU A 383 -7.64 -8.30 -11.09
C LEU A 383 -8.65 -8.82 -10.05
N ASN A 384 -8.75 -10.15 -9.94
CA ASN A 384 -9.69 -10.79 -9.05
C ASN A 384 -9.27 -10.61 -7.58
N PRO A 385 -10.13 -9.99 -6.73
CA PRO A 385 -9.80 -9.80 -5.32
C PRO A 385 -9.61 -11.11 -4.55
N SER A 386 -10.20 -12.23 -5.02
CA SER A 386 -10.05 -13.54 -4.37
C SER A 386 -8.67 -14.16 -4.59
N ASP A 387 -7.92 -13.70 -5.58
CA ASP A 387 -6.57 -14.20 -5.90
C ASP A 387 -5.47 -13.46 -5.09
N ILE A 388 -5.86 -12.48 -4.26
CA ILE A 388 -4.94 -11.71 -3.41
C ILE A 388 -4.89 -12.35 -2.01
N PRO A 389 -3.70 -12.78 -1.52
CA PRO A 389 -3.55 -13.26 -0.15
C PRO A 389 -3.91 -12.17 0.87
N LEU A 390 -4.83 -12.51 1.78
CA LEU A 390 -5.33 -11.60 2.80
C LEU A 390 -4.97 -12.04 4.21
N TYR A 391 -4.53 -11.08 5.01
CA TYR A 391 -4.18 -11.29 6.40
C TYR A 391 -4.84 -10.24 7.30
N LEU A 392 -5.47 -10.70 8.38
CA LEU A 392 -5.82 -9.85 9.51
C LEU A 392 -4.56 -9.57 10.32
N TRP A 393 -4.21 -8.29 10.48
CA TRP A 393 -3.05 -7.85 11.24
C TRP A 393 -3.42 -7.46 12.67
N GLU A 394 -3.02 -8.28 13.64
CA GLU A 394 -3.28 -8.07 15.08
C GLU A 394 -2.03 -8.29 15.92
N ASP A 395 -1.68 -7.28 16.72
CA ASP A 395 -0.58 -7.33 17.70
C ASP A 395 0.78 -7.72 17.11
N GLY A 396 1.06 -7.28 15.89
CA GLY A 396 2.27 -7.62 15.14
C GLY A 396 2.28 -9.03 14.57
N LYS A 397 1.10 -9.64 14.37
CA LYS A 397 0.93 -10.96 13.76
C LYS A 397 -0.04 -10.92 12.57
N ALA A 398 0.29 -11.68 11.52
CA ALA A 398 -0.51 -11.85 10.31
C ALA A 398 -1.30 -13.17 10.36
N LYS A 399 -2.62 -13.08 10.58
CA LYS A 399 -3.52 -14.23 10.50
C LYS A 399 -4.17 -14.28 9.12
N LYS A 400 -3.95 -15.36 8.36
CA LYS A 400 -4.60 -15.54 7.06
C LYS A 400 -6.13 -15.57 7.19
N ILE A 401 -6.83 -14.91 6.28
CA ILE A 401 -8.30 -14.82 6.27
C ILE A 401 -8.85 -14.94 4.85
N LYS A 402 -10.13 -15.31 4.73
CA LYS A 402 -10.87 -15.29 3.46
C LYS A 402 -11.52 -13.93 3.23
N LEU A 403 -11.59 -13.50 1.97
CA LEU A 403 -12.11 -12.19 1.55
C LEU A 403 -13.54 -11.93 2.05
N ASP A 404 -14.39 -12.94 1.99
CA ASP A 404 -15.81 -12.91 2.38
C ASP A 404 -16.04 -12.74 3.89
N THR A 405 -15.01 -12.99 4.71
CA THR A 405 -15.07 -12.77 6.18
C THR A 405 -14.94 -11.30 6.57
N LEU A 406 -14.53 -10.42 5.64
CA LEU A 406 -14.33 -9.00 5.90
C LEU A 406 -15.64 -8.22 5.79
N LYS A 407 -15.88 -7.37 6.79
CA LYS A 407 -17.01 -6.45 6.77
C LYS A 407 -16.79 -5.37 5.70
N ARG A 408 -17.71 -5.29 4.74
CA ARG A 408 -17.75 -4.21 3.74
C ARG A 408 -18.37 -2.94 4.35
N THR A 409 -17.91 -1.78 3.89
CA THR A 409 -18.56 -0.47 4.09
C THR A 409 -18.93 0.07 2.72
N PRO A 410 -20.17 -0.09 2.25
CA PRO A 410 -20.59 0.43 0.95
C PRO A 410 -20.42 1.96 0.87
N LEU A 411 -19.60 2.43 -0.08
CA LEU A 411 -19.35 3.84 -0.34
C LEU A 411 -19.86 4.19 -1.74
N LEU A 412 -21.04 4.81 -1.82
CA LEU A 412 -21.58 5.27 -3.09
C LEU A 412 -20.62 6.27 -3.75
N THR A 413 -20.37 6.10 -5.04
CA THR A 413 -19.42 6.91 -5.80
C THR A 413 -20.09 7.52 -7.03
N ASN A 414 -19.54 8.64 -7.51
CA ASN A 414 -19.95 9.22 -8.79
C ASN A 414 -18.99 8.85 -9.92
N TYR A 415 -18.54 7.60 -9.92
CA TYR A 415 -17.78 7.00 -11.00
C TYR A 415 -18.62 6.93 -12.30
N LEU A 416 -18.01 6.44 -13.39
CA LEU A 416 -18.67 6.29 -14.68
C LEU A 416 -19.92 5.41 -14.55
N THR A 417 -21.04 5.85 -15.11
CA THR A 417 -22.26 5.04 -15.17
C THR A 417 -22.17 3.97 -16.25
N LEU A 418 -23.07 2.99 -16.24
CA LEU A 418 -23.33 2.14 -17.40
C LEU A 418 -23.76 3.04 -18.58
N GLY A 419 -23.00 3.01 -19.67
CA GLY A 419 -22.99 4.04 -20.69
C GLY A 419 -24.13 4.04 -21.70
N ASP A 420 -25.38 3.81 -21.29
CA ASP A 420 -26.53 3.91 -22.19
C ASP A 420 -27.66 4.79 -21.62
N GLU A 421 -28.44 5.41 -22.52
CA GLU A 421 -29.61 6.23 -22.14
C GLU A 421 -30.77 5.39 -21.57
N VAL A 422 -30.63 4.06 -21.55
CA VAL A 422 -31.69 3.08 -21.26
C VAL A 422 -31.60 2.55 -19.83
N THR A 423 -30.38 2.39 -19.30
CA THR A 423 -30.09 2.02 -17.91
C THR A 423 -29.94 3.29 -17.08
N HIS A 424 -30.97 3.60 -16.29
CA HIS A 424 -30.91 4.73 -15.39
C HIS A 424 -30.15 4.34 -14.12
N GLU A 425 -28.83 4.46 -14.14
CA GLU A 425 -27.99 4.37 -12.94
C GLU A 425 -27.94 5.74 -12.26
N ASP A 426 -28.14 5.76 -10.94
CA ASP A 426 -28.08 6.99 -10.15
C ASP A 426 -26.67 7.61 -10.24
N LYS A 427 -26.59 8.95 -10.18
CA LYS A 427 -25.30 9.67 -10.14
C LYS A 427 -24.35 9.12 -9.07
N TYR A 428 -24.87 8.72 -7.92
CA TYR A 428 -24.11 8.09 -6.85
C TYR A 428 -24.57 6.64 -6.71
N HIS A 429 -23.73 5.70 -7.11
CA HIS A 429 -24.06 4.27 -7.21
C HIS A 429 -22.93 3.41 -6.65
N LEU A 430 -23.17 2.10 -6.56
CA LEU A 430 -22.11 1.10 -6.42
C LEU A 430 -21.86 0.49 -7.80
N CYS A 431 -20.59 0.35 -8.19
CA CYS A 431 -20.22 -0.48 -9.34
C CYS A 431 -20.13 -1.95 -8.91
N ASP A 432 -21.26 -2.54 -8.54
CA ASP A 432 -21.35 -3.89 -7.93
C ASP A 432 -21.97 -4.94 -8.86
N GLU A 433 -22.05 -4.65 -10.16
CA GLU A 433 -22.46 -5.64 -11.16
C GLU A 433 -21.51 -6.83 -11.12
N PRO A 434 -22.02 -8.08 -11.15
CA PRO A 434 -21.17 -9.27 -11.21
C PRO A 434 -20.20 -9.20 -12.39
N PHE A 435 -18.93 -9.52 -12.12
CA PHE A 435 -17.87 -9.52 -13.12
C PHE A 435 -17.33 -10.93 -13.34
N ASP A 436 -17.15 -11.34 -14.59
CA ASP A 436 -16.54 -12.63 -14.91
C ASP A 436 -15.01 -12.55 -14.93
N TYR A 437 -14.38 -13.08 -13.89
CA TYR A 437 -12.94 -13.15 -13.77
C TYR A 437 -12.29 -14.30 -14.58
N SER A 438 -13.07 -15.09 -15.34
CA SER A 438 -12.57 -16.28 -16.02
C SER A 438 -11.41 -15.98 -17.00
N ALA A 439 -11.44 -14.85 -17.69
CA ALA A 439 -10.38 -14.43 -18.62
C ALA A 439 -9.10 -13.91 -17.92
N TRP A 440 -9.16 -13.71 -16.59
CA TRP A 440 -8.03 -13.30 -15.76
C TRP A 440 -7.51 -14.45 -14.88
N LYS A 441 -7.96 -15.69 -15.11
CA LYS A 441 -7.42 -16.86 -14.41
C LYS A 441 -5.92 -17.03 -14.69
N GLY A 442 -5.16 -17.32 -13.63
CA GLY A 442 -3.70 -17.51 -13.74
C GLY A 442 -2.90 -16.20 -13.68
N LEU A 443 -3.57 -15.05 -13.59
CA LEU A 443 -2.98 -13.81 -13.12
C LEU A 443 -2.85 -13.84 -11.59
N GLY A 444 -1.95 -13.01 -11.05
CA GLY A 444 -1.70 -12.85 -9.63
C GLY A 444 -0.90 -14.03 -9.09
N ASN A 445 0.25 -14.32 -9.71
CA ASN A 445 1.07 -15.50 -9.45
C ASN A 445 1.51 -15.59 -7.98
N VAL A 446 0.65 -16.13 -7.13
CA VAL A 446 1.01 -16.62 -5.81
C VAL A 446 1.44 -18.07 -6.00
N ASN A 447 2.74 -18.34 -5.83
CA ASN A 447 3.26 -19.71 -5.99
C ASN A 447 2.42 -20.68 -5.14
N PRO A 448 1.75 -21.68 -5.76
CA PRO A 448 0.98 -22.65 -5.02
C PRO A 448 1.90 -23.40 -4.06
N VAL A 449 1.40 -23.65 -2.85
CA VAL A 449 2.14 -24.44 -1.88
C VAL A 449 1.92 -25.91 -2.21
N GLU A 450 2.88 -26.52 -2.91
CA GLU A 450 2.80 -27.94 -3.29
C GLU A 450 3.30 -28.88 -2.19
N ARG A 451 4.19 -28.38 -1.33
CA ARG A 451 4.83 -29.14 -0.25
C ARG A 451 4.88 -28.30 1.00
N PRO A 452 4.77 -28.94 2.18
CA PRO A 452 4.96 -28.20 3.40
C PRO A 452 6.39 -27.71 3.50
N SER A 453 6.56 -26.51 4.01
CA SER A 453 7.88 -25.97 4.29
C SER A 453 7.84 -25.02 5.46
N ILE A 454 8.99 -24.88 6.09
CA ILE A 454 9.22 -23.88 7.11
C ILE A 454 10.51 -23.14 6.82
N ARG A 455 10.49 -21.83 7.00
CA ARG A 455 11.67 -20.99 6.96
C ARG A 455 11.52 -19.86 7.95
N ALA A 456 12.63 -19.45 8.56
CA ALA A 456 12.63 -18.22 9.32
C ALA A 456 12.85 -17.01 8.42
N LEU A 457 12.19 -15.91 8.76
CA LEU A 457 12.22 -14.66 8.00
C LEU A 457 13.06 -13.58 8.70
N GLY A 458 13.10 -13.58 10.03
CA GLY A 458 13.79 -12.58 10.83
C GLY A 458 13.18 -12.46 12.21
N THR A 459 13.30 -11.28 12.82
CA THR A 459 12.65 -10.94 14.10
C THR A 459 11.63 -9.82 13.92
N ASN A 460 10.61 -9.80 14.78
CA ASN A 460 9.66 -8.69 14.83
C ASN A 460 10.16 -7.58 15.77
N ALA A 461 9.37 -6.52 15.95
CA ALA A 461 9.71 -5.38 16.79
C ALA A 461 9.83 -5.69 18.31
N ARG A 462 9.53 -6.93 18.71
CA ARG A 462 9.68 -7.44 20.09
C ARG A 462 10.79 -8.49 20.19
N ASP A 463 11.64 -8.60 19.16
CA ASP A 463 12.72 -9.57 19.04
C ASP A 463 12.27 -11.04 19.02
N ASN A 464 10.98 -11.28 18.76
CA ASN A 464 10.47 -12.65 18.58
C ASN A 464 10.83 -13.15 17.18
N VAL A 465 11.18 -14.43 17.06
CA VAL A 465 11.53 -15.05 15.78
C VAL A 465 10.26 -15.24 14.93
N VAL A 466 10.28 -14.67 13.73
CA VAL A 466 9.21 -14.77 12.74
C VAL A 466 9.56 -15.85 11.73
N MET A 467 8.63 -16.78 11.52
CA MET A 467 8.73 -17.87 10.57
C MET A 467 7.56 -17.86 9.59
N GLU A 468 7.83 -18.29 8.37
CA GLU A 468 6.83 -18.64 7.38
C GLU A 468 6.63 -20.15 7.41
N VAL A 469 5.37 -20.57 7.53
CA VAL A 469 4.95 -21.96 7.35
C VAL A 469 4.08 -22.03 6.10
N ALA A 470 4.51 -22.83 5.14
CA ALA A 470 3.73 -23.13 3.95
C ALA A 470 2.93 -24.41 4.19
N VAL A 471 1.61 -24.31 4.02
CA VAL A 471 0.63 -25.37 4.25
C VAL A 471 -0.01 -25.76 2.91
N PRO A 472 0.18 -26.99 2.38
CA PRO A 472 -0.34 -27.36 1.06
C PRO A 472 -1.84 -27.66 1.05
N GLU A 473 -2.37 -28.15 2.17
CA GLU A 473 -3.75 -28.58 2.32
C GLU A 473 -4.26 -28.22 3.72
N GLU A 474 -5.58 -28.01 3.86
CA GLU A 474 -6.19 -27.60 5.11
C GLU A 474 -5.90 -28.60 6.23
N GLY A 475 -5.47 -28.12 7.40
CA GLY A 475 -5.25 -29.02 8.51
C GLY A 475 -4.66 -28.40 9.77
N ASN A 476 -4.58 -29.25 10.80
CA ASN A 476 -3.94 -28.92 12.07
C ASN A 476 -2.43 -29.01 11.93
N VAL A 477 -1.75 -27.94 12.29
CA VAL A 477 -0.30 -27.83 12.21
C VAL A 477 0.31 -27.73 13.61
N TYR A 478 1.26 -28.62 13.90
CA TYR A 478 2.08 -28.60 15.09
C TYR A 478 3.50 -28.16 14.74
N MET A 479 4.01 -27.15 15.43
CA MET A 479 5.40 -26.72 15.30
C MET A 479 6.16 -27.04 16.58
N ASP A 480 7.09 -27.99 16.50
CA ASP A 480 8.01 -28.35 17.57
C ASP A 480 9.37 -27.71 17.32
N ILE A 481 9.90 -27.02 18.34
CA ILE A 481 11.25 -26.46 18.32
C ILE A 481 12.08 -27.23 19.34
N LEU A 482 13.11 -27.93 18.84
CA LEU A 482 14.03 -28.72 19.65
C LEU A 482 15.38 -28.01 19.70
N ASN A 483 16.03 -28.02 20.86
CA ASN A 483 17.42 -27.57 20.94
C ASN A 483 18.39 -28.59 20.33
N LYS A 484 19.69 -28.26 20.28
CA LYS A 484 20.75 -29.15 19.77
C LYS A 484 20.88 -30.53 20.44
N LYS A 485 20.27 -30.73 21.61
CA LYS A 485 20.23 -32.02 22.32
C LYS A 485 18.98 -32.84 21.96
N GLY A 486 18.08 -32.31 21.14
CA GLY A 486 16.79 -32.91 20.84
C GLY A 486 15.71 -32.67 21.91
N GLU A 487 15.96 -31.79 22.88
CA GLU A 487 14.97 -31.46 23.91
C GLU A 487 13.96 -30.46 23.35
N LEU A 488 12.66 -30.74 23.49
CA LEU A 488 11.58 -29.82 23.10
C LEU A 488 11.64 -28.57 23.98
N VAL A 489 11.91 -27.41 23.37
CA VAL A 489 11.98 -26.11 24.06
C VAL A 489 10.75 -25.24 23.80
N TRP A 490 10.01 -25.52 22.73
CA TRP A 490 8.77 -24.83 22.41
C TRP A 490 7.87 -25.70 21.55
N ARG A 491 6.56 -25.59 21.76
CA ARG A 491 5.53 -26.19 20.92
C ARG A 491 4.44 -25.16 20.65
N MET A 492 4.03 -25.07 19.41
CA MET A 492 2.88 -24.27 19.00
C MET A 492 1.92 -25.14 18.20
N GLU A 493 0.64 -24.97 18.48
CA GLU A 493 -0.46 -25.63 17.78
C GLU A 493 -1.26 -24.56 17.05
N ALA A 494 -1.44 -24.76 15.75
CA ALA A 494 -2.23 -23.91 14.88
C ALA A 494 -3.30 -24.78 14.21
N PRO A 495 -4.51 -24.85 14.80
CA PRO A 495 -5.57 -25.66 14.24
C PRO A 495 -6.14 -25.00 12.98
N ASP A 496 -6.68 -25.82 12.09
CA ASP A 496 -7.48 -25.41 10.93
C ASP A 496 -6.80 -24.36 10.03
N LEU A 497 -5.51 -24.56 9.72
CA LEU A 497 -4.81 -23.68 8.78
C LEU A 497 -5.23 -24.01 7.35
N GLU A 498 -5.81 -23.04 6.67
CA GLU A 498 -6.11 -23.10 5.23
C GLU A 498 -4.84 -23.27 4.37
N PRO A 499 -4.94 -23.78 3.13
CA PRO A 499 -3.81 -23.84 2.23
C PRO A 499 -3.15 -22.47 2.00
N GLY A 500 -1.81 -22.41 1.95
CA GLY A 500 -1.00 -21.24 1.65
C GLY A 500 0.06 -20.93 2.71
N LYS A 501 0.55 -19.69 2.70
CA LYS A 501 1.63 -19.23 3.60
C LYS A 501 1.07 -18.58 4.85
N HIS A 502 1.62 -18.92 6.01
CA HIS A 502 1.19 -18.45 7.32
C HIS A 502 2.38 -17.92 8.11
N GLU A 503 2.14 -16.89 8.90
CA GLU A 503 3.12 -16.39 9.85
C GLU A 503 3.03 -17.16 11.16
N MET A 504 4.17 -17.61 11.66
CA MET A 504 4.33 -18.21 12.98
C MET A 504 5.38 -17.45 13.77
N VAL A 505 5.04 -17.05 14.99
CA VAL A 505 5.92 -16.25 15.85
C VAL A 505 6.34 -17.08 17.05
N TRP A 506 7.65 -17.31 17.19
CA TRP A 506 8.23 -17.92 18.37
C TRP A 506 8.61 -16.85 19.39
N ASP A 507 7.77 -16.70 20.42
CA ASP A 507 7.90 -15.73 21.51
C ASP A 507 8.51 -16.33 22.80
N GLY A 508 8.89 -17.61 22.78
CA GLY A 508 9.63 -18.30 23.84
C GLY A 508 11.14 -18.39 23.60
N PHE A 509 11.69 -17.64 22.64
CA PHE A 509 13.11 -17.65 22.34
C PHE A 509 13.92 -17.08 23.51
N SER A 510 14.92 -17.82 23.99
CA SER A 510 15.67 -17.47 25.20
C SER A 510 17.19 -17.35 25.01
N GLN A 511 17.76 -18.00 23.99
CA GLN A 511 19.20 -17.96 23.76
C GLN A 511 19.56 -18.28 22.30
N PRO A 512 20.62 -17.68 21.74
CA PRO A 512 21.17 -18.08 20.44
C PRO A 512 21.59 -19.56 20.38
N GLY A 513 21.37 -20.21 19.25
CA GLY A 513 21.73 -21.61 19.09
C GLY A 513 21.27 -22.24 17.77
N ILE A 514 21.59 -23.53 17.65
CA ILE A 514 21.08 -24.39 16.58
C ILE A 514 19.81 -25.06 17.12
N TYR A 515 18.73 -24.92 16.35
CA TYR A 515 17.41 -25.44 16.66
C TYR A 515 16.90 -26.30 15.51
N ASN A 516 16.31 -27.43 15.83
CA ASN A 516 15.59 -28.24 14.86
C ASN A 516 14.11 -27.89 14.96
N VAL A 517 13.55 -27.37 13.88
CA VAL A 517 12.14 -27.01 13.80
C VAL A 517 11.42 -28.05 12.96
N TYR A 518 10.39 -28.65 13.54
CA TYR A 518 9.53 -29.64 12.90
C TYR A 518 8.14 -29.05 12.77
N VAL A 519 7.60 -29.07 11.56
CA VAL A 519 6.19 -28.79 11.29
C VAL A 519 5.54 -30.10 10.91
N LYS A 520 4.50 -30.50 11.64
CA LYS A 520 3.76 -31.73 11.41
C LYS A 520 2.29 -31.42 11.16
N GLY A 521 1.67 -32.09 10.20
CA GLY A 521 0.22 -32.00 9.97
C GLY A 521 -0.27 -33.08 9.01
N MET A 522 -1.43 -33.70 9.30
CA MET A 522 -2.25 -34.49 8.35
C MET A 522 -1.50 -35.33 7.28
N ASN A 523 -0.47 -36.10 7.67
CA ASN A 523 0.38 -36.98 6.83
C ASN A 523 1.54 -36.32 6.07
N TRP A 524 1.86 -35.07 6.36
CA TRP A 524 3.02 -34.37 5.81
C TRP A 524 3.85 -33.73 6.94
N ASP A 525 5.17 -33.84 6.81
CA ASP A 525 6.14 -33.31 7.76
C ASP A 525 7.14 -32.43 7.02
N ALA A 526 7.46 -31.28 7.59
CA ALA A 526 8.60 -30.47 7.19
C ALA A 526 9.57 -30.37 8.37
N THR A 527 10.85 -30.58 8.10
CA THR A 527 11.90 -30.44 9.12
C THR A 527 12.95 -29.49 8.60
N ARG A 528 13.43 -28.59 9.47
CA ARG A 528 14.52 -27.70 9.14
C ARG A 528 15.40 -27.45 10.34
N GLU A 529 16.70 -27.65 10.17
CA GLU A 529 17.68 -27.13 11.11
C GLU A 529 17.88 -25.64 10.84
N MET A 530 17.79 -24.83 11.89
CA MET A 530 17.89 -23.38 11.84
C MET A 530 18.94 -22.91 12.82
N VAL A 531 19.83 -22.03 12.35
CA VAL A 531 20.75 -21.32 13.23
C VAL A 531 20.13 -19.98 13.56
N ILE A 532 19.80 -19.74 14.84
CA ILE A 532 19.13 -18.53 15.30
C ILE A 532 20.10 -17.75 16.19
N TYR A 533 20.43 -16.53 15.79
CA TYR A 533 21.23 -15.60 16.58
C TYR A 533 20.33 -14.60 17.34
N SER A 534 20.91 -13.83 18.25
CA SER A 534 20.30 -12.63 18.82
C SER A 534 20.95 -11.42 18.19
#